data_AF-A0A1Q5X020-F1
#
_entry.id   AF-A0A1Q5X020-F1
#
_cell.length_a   1.000
_cell.length_b   1.000
_cell.length_c   1.000
_cell.angle_alpha   90.00
_cell.angle_beta   90.00
_cell.angle_gamma   90.00
#
_symmetry.space_group_name_H-M   'P 1'
#
loop_
_entity.id
_entity.type
_entity.pdbx_description
1 polymer ?
#
loop_
_entity_poly.entity_id
_entity_poly.type
_entity_poly.pdbx_seq_one_letter_code
_entity_poly.pdbx_strand_id
1 'polypeptide(L)'
;MDPAVWSQFIRENWLVIVIALVLLFAVINLIKTVLKWAIVIAIVAGLFIYSGVTLDQIGNAVNKVTDGTVSTLKSEAQDMMLKEAKEAKYTSGGDGTFTITTPNLEVKGAAGEDKVEVIFRGVSLGKWSMTETTQSFIEEARKNQ
;
A
#
# COMPACT_ATOMS: atom_id res chain seq x y z
N MET A 1 36.52 -0.23 -48.40
CA MET A 1 36.59 -0.47 -46.95
C MET A 1 37.52 -1.65 -46.73
N ASP A 2 38.72 -1.39 -46.23
CA ASP A 2 39.72 -2.45 -46.02
C ASP A 2 39.30 -3.38 -44.87
N PRO A 3 39.29 -4.69 -45.07
CA PRO A 3 38.92 -5.66 -44.03
C PRO A 3 39.83 -5.60 -42.79
N ALA A 4 41.06 -5.08 -42.95
CA ALA A 4 42.01 -4.86 -41.86
C ALA A 4 41.51 -3.80 -40.86
N VAL A 5 40.85 -2.74 -41.34
CA VAL A 5 40.35 -1.64 -40.48
C VAL A 5 39.21 -2.13 -39.58
N TRP A 6 38.33 -2.98 -40.10
CA TRP A 6 37.25 -3.60 -39.33
C TRP A 6 37.78 -4.56 -38.25
N SER A 7 38.82 -5.33 -38.56
CA SER A 7 39.43 -6.25 -37.60
C SER A 7 40.07 -5.50 -36.42
N GLN A 8 40.76 -4.39 -36.69
CA GLN A 8 41.40 -3.58 -35.65
C GLN A 8 40.35 -2.91 -34.75
N PHE A 9 39.30 -2.33 -35.34
CA PHE A 9 38.25 -1.65 -34.58
C PHE A 9 37.50 -2.59 -33.63
N ILE A 10 37.15 -3.80 -34.08
CA ILE A 10 36.48 -4.81 -33.23
C ILE A 10 37.40 -5.24 -32.10
N ARG A 11 38.70 -5.44 -32.36
CA ARG A 11 39.65 -5.91 -31.35
C ARG A 11 39.90 -4.85 -30.26
N GLU A 12 39.90 -3.58 -30.63
CA GLU A 12 40.16 -2.46 -29.72
C GLU A 12 38.90 -2.02 -28.95
N ASN A 13 37.71 -2.15 -29.55
CA ASN A 13 36.45 -1.69 -28.97
C ASN A 13 35.44 -2.81 -28.67
N TRP A 14 35.89 -4.07 -28.55
CA TRP A 14 34.99 -5.22 -28.36
C TRP A 14 34.04 -5.06 -27.16
N LEU A 15 34.52 -4.45 -26.06
CA LEU A 15 33.70 -4.17 -24.87
C LEU A 15 32.56 -3.19 -25.16
N VAL A 16 32.82 -2.13 -25.93
CA VAL A 16 31.81 -1.14 -26.32
C VAL A 16 30.73 -1.80 -27.19
N ILE A 17 31.14 -2.69 -28.10
CA ILE A 17 30.22 -3.44 -28.96
C ILE A 17 29.34 -4.39 -28.12
N VAL A 18 29.91 -5.08 -27.14
CA VAL A 18 29.15 -5.97 -26.23
C VAL A 18 28.14 -5.17 -25.40
N ILE A 19 28.53 -4.02 -24.84
CA ILE A 19 27.62 -3.16 -24.07
C ILE A 19 26.49 -2.62 -24.96
N ALA A 20 26.81 -2.18 -26.18
CA ALA A 20 25.82 -1.74 -27.14
C ALA A 20 24.82 -2.85 -27.50
N LEU A 21 25.30 -4.09 -27.67
CA LEU A 21 24.46 -5.27 -27.90
C LEU A 21 23.52 -5.55 -26.72
N VAL A 22 24.01 -5.46 -25.48
CA VAL A 22 23.19 -5.63 -24.28
C VAL A 22 22.11 -4.57 -24.19
N LEU A 23 22.45 -3.30 -24.44
CA LEU A 23 21.47 -2.21 -24.46
C LEU A 23 20.42 -2.41 -25.56
N LEU A 24 20.85 -2.83 -26.75
CA LEU A 24 19.95 -3.13 -27.85
C LEU A 24 18.98 -4.26 -27.48
N PHE A 25 19.47 -5.30 -26.80
CA PHE A 25 18.64 -6.39 -26.28
C PHE A 25 17.64 -5.92 -25.21
N ALA A 26 18.07 -5.02 -24.32
CA ALA A 26 17.20 -4.42 -23.31
C ALA A 26 16.05 -3.63 -23.97
N VAL A 27 16.35 -2.84 -25.01
CA VAL A 27 15.33 -2.10 -25.77
C VAL A 27 14.35 -3.04 -26.46
N ILE A 28 14.83 -4.12 -27.09
CA ILE A 28 13.94 -5.13 -27.73
C ILE A 28 13.00 -5.76 -26.69
N ASN A 29 13.52 -6.13 -25.52
CA ASN A 29 12.71 -6.70 -24.45
C ASN A 29 11.72 -5.68 -23.87
N LEU A 30 12.11 -4.41 -23.78
CA LEU A 30 11.23 -3.33 -23.35
C LEU A 30 10.10 -3.12 -24.35
N ILE A 31 10.37 -3.11 -25.66
CA ILE A 31 9.33 -2.99 -26.71
C ILE A 31 8.31 -4.12 -26.59
N LYS A 32 8.78 -5.37 -26.46
CA LYS A 32 7.88 -6.52 -26.28
C LYS A 32 7.04 -6.41 -25.01
N THR A 33 7.61 -5.86 -23.96
CA THR A 33 6.92 -5.61 -22.68
C THR A 33 5.86 -4.53 -22.87
N VAL A 34 6.26 -3.35 -23.35
CA VAL A 34 5.37 -2.20 -23.56
C VAL A 34 4.24 -2.55 -24.51
N LEU A 35 4.48 -3.34 -25.57
CA LEU A 35 3.43 -3.74 -26.52
C LEU A 35 2.37 -4.64 -25.87
N LYS A 36 2.77 -5.58 -25.01
CA LYS A 36 1.82 -6.41 -24.25
C LYS A 36 1.00 -5.56 -23.28
N TRP A 37 1.66 -4.68 -22.54
CA TRP A 37 1.00 -3.79 -21.59
C TRP A 37 0.14 -2.72 -22.27
N ALA A 38 0.45 -2.31 -23.51
CA ALA A 38 -0.34 -1.34 -24.27
C ALA A 38 -1.76 -1.85 -24.56
N ILE A 39 -1.93 -3.13 -24.90
CA ILE A 39 -3.26 -3.73 -25.09
C ILE A 39 -4.02 -3.78 -23.76
N VAL A 40 -3.35 -4.15 -22.68
CA VAL A 40 -3.96 -4.16 -21.33
C VAL A 40 -4.42 -2.76 -20.94
N ILE A 41 -3.57 -1.74 -21.14
CA ILE A 41 -3.91 -0.33 -20.87
C ILE A 41 -5.04 0.13 -21.78
N ALA A 42 -5.05 -0.24 -23.06
CA ALA A 42 -6.12 0.12 -23.98
C ALA A 42 -7.46 -0.50 -23.56
N ILE A 43 -7.47 -1.76 -23.11
CA ILE A 43 -8.67 -2.41 -22.57
C ILE A 43 -9.11 -1.73 -21.29
N VAL A 44 -8.20 -1.46 -20.35
CA VAL A 44 -8.49 -0.76 -19.10
C VAL A 44 -9.05 0.63 -19.37
N ALA A 45 -8.44 1.42 -20.25
CA ALA A 45 -8.93 2.73 -20.66
C ALA A 45 -10.29 2.66 -21.37
N GLY A 46 -10.49 1.67 -22.24
CA GLY A 46 -11.78 1.40 -22.88
C GLY A 46 -12.87 1.05 -21.87
N LEU A 47 -12.55 0.23 -20.85
CA LEU A 47 -13.45 -0.07 -19.74
C LEU A 47 -13.76 1.19 -18.92
N PHE A 48 -12.80 2.06 -18.64
CA PHE A 48 -13.06 3.33 -17.94
C PHE A 48 -14.03 4.23 -18.70
N ILE A 49 -13.89 4.34 -20.02
CA ILE A 49 -14.78 5.15 -20.86
C ILE A 49 -16.16 4.48 -21.01
N TYR A 50 -16.21 3.17 -21.23
CA TYR A 50 -17.46 2.43 -21.48
C TYR A 50 -18.31 2.22 -20.21
N SER A 51 -17.67 2.01 -19.07
CA SER A 51 -18.38 1.70 -17.81
C SER A 51 -18.95 2.92 -17.10
N GLY A 52 -18.47 4.13 -17.39
CA GLY A 52 -18.84 5.34 -16.63
C GLY A 52 -18.37 5.31 -15.16
N VAL A 53 -17.49 4.36 -14.81
CA VAL A 53 -17.01 4.13 -13.44
C VAL A 53 -15.84 5.06 -13.18
N THR A 54 -16.09 6.10 -12.39
CA THR A 54 -15.06 6.90 -11.73
C THR A 54 -14.28 6.04 -10.73
N LEU A 55 -12.97 6.29 -10.58
CA LEU A 55 -12.10 5.61 -9.61
C LEU A 55 -12.69 5.61 -8.17
N ASP A 56 -13.47 6.63 -7.84
CA ASP A 56 -14.28 6.76 -6.60
C ASP A 56 -15.27 5.60 -6.38
N GLN A 57 -15.90 5.11 -7.44
CA GLN A 57 -16.89 4.03 -7.34
C GLN A 57 -16.25 2.66 -7.14
N ILE A 58 -15.00 2.47 -7.58
CA ILE A 58 -14.23 1.24 -7.33
C ILE A 58 -13.78 1.19 -5.87
N GLY A 59 -13.35 2.33 -5.30
CA GLY A 59 -13.07 2.46 -3.87
C GLY A 59 -14.29 2.19 -2.99
N ASN A 60 -15.45 2.72 -3.37
CA ASN A 60 -16.70 2.46 -2.64
C ASN A 60 -17.27 1.04 -2.84
N ALA A 61 -17.05 0.40 -3.98
CA ALA A 61 -17.49 -0.97 -4.22
C ALA A 61 -16.69 -1.99 -3.40
N VAL A 62 -15.38 -1.74 -3.20
CA VAL A 62 -14.54 -2.53 -2.28
C VAL A 62 -14.98 -2.34 -0.83
N ASN A 63 -15.31 -1.10 -0.41
CA ASN A 63 -15.84 -0.82 0.93
C ASN A 63 -17.24 -1.45 1.19
N LYS A 64 -18.11 -1.52 0.17
CA LYS A 64 -19.49 -2.05 0.32
C LYS A 64 -19.58 -3.55 0.58
N VAL A 65 -18.61 -4.34 0.13
CA VAL A 65 -18.54 -5.77 0.48
C VAL A 65 -18.10 -5.96 1.95
N THR A 66 -17.45 -4.96 2.53
CA THR A 66 -16.98 -4.99 3.92
C THR A 66 -18.08 -4.58 4.92
N ASP A 67 -18.98 -3.65 4.60
CA ASP A 67 -19.92 -3.01 5.56
C ASP A 67 -20.82 -3.97 6.38
N GLY A 68 -21.29 -5.07 5.78
CA GLY A 68 -22.16 -6.05 6.47
C GLY A 68 -21.42 -6.88 7.54
N THR A 69 -20.13 -7.15 7.34
CA THR A 69 -19.29 -7.88 8.31
C THR A 69 -18.53 -6.92 9.23
N VAL A 70 -18.16 -5.74 8.74
CA VAL A 70 -17.44 -4.69 9.49
C VAL A 70 -18.29 -4.12 10.60
N SER A 71 -19.60 -4.00 10.44
CA SER A 71 -20.48 -3.51 11.52
C SER A 71 -20.41 -4.40 12.77
N THR A 72 -20.49 -5.72 12.62
CA THR A 72 -20.33 -6.68 13.73
C THR A 72 -18.92 -6.63 14.32
N LEU A 73 -17.89 -6.65 13.47
CA LEU A 73 -16.50 -6.59 13.90
C LEU A 73 -16.16 -5.25 14.58
N LYS A 74 -16.80 -4.15 14.18
CA LYS A 74 -16.68 -2.83 14.79
C LYS A 74 -17.24 -2.82 16.20
N SER A 75 -18.43 -3.38 16.40
CA SER A 75 -19.00 -3.54 17.74
C SER A 75 -18.11 -4.43 18.63
N GLU A 76 -17.66 -5.59 18.11
CA GLU A 76 -16.77 -6.48 18.86
C GLU A 76 -15.43 -5.80 19.19
N ALA A 77 -14.86 -5.05 18.24
CA ALA A 77 -13.64 -4.28 18.45
C ALA A 77 -13.83 -3.16 19.50
N GLN A 78 -14.97 -2.48 19.53
CA GLN A 78 -15.28 -1.50 20.59
C GLN A 78 -15.36 -2.15 21.98
N ASP A 79 -16.02 -3.30 22.09
CA ASP A 79 -16.07 -4.10 23.31
C ASP A 79 -14.66 -4.53 23.76
N MET A 80 -13.83 -4.95 22.80
CA MET A 80 -12.47 -5.40 23.07
C MET A 80 -11.53 -4.24 23.41
N MET A 81 -11.72 -3.04 22.84
CA MET A 81 -10.99 -1.83 23.25
C MET A 81 -11.22 -1.55 24.73
N LEU A 82 -12.45 -1.68 25.22
CA LEU A 82 -12.77 -1.48 26.64
C LEU A 82 -12.19 -2.58 27.54
N LYS A 83 -12.27 -3.84 27.11
CA LYS A 83 -11.76 -4.99 27.88
C LYS A 83 -10.23 -5.01 27.96
N GLU A 84 -9.57 -4.74 26.84
CA GLU A 84 -8.12 -4.85 26.68
C GLU A 84 -7.40 -3.51 26.88
N ALA A 85 -8.10 -2.42 27.22
CA ALA A 85 -7.50 -1.10 27.49
C ALA A 85 -6.36 -1.18 28.52
N LYS A 86 -6.50 -2.04 29.53
CA LYS A 86 -5.50 -2.24 30.59
C LYS A 86 -4.26 -3.01 30.16
N GLU A 87 -4.36 -3.77 29.07
CA GLU A 87 -3.25 -4.53 28.49
C GLU A 87 -2.68 -3.83 27.26
N ALA A 88 -3.24 -2.67 26.91
CA ALA A 88 -2.82 -1.89 25.78
C ALA A 88 -1.42 -1.32 25.99
N LYS A 89 -0.54 -1.58 25.03
CA LYS A 89 0.84 -1.13 25.05
C LYS A 89 1.02 0.01 24.06
N TYR A 90 1.35 1.18 24.57
CA TYR A 90 1.61 2.36 23.74
C TYR A 90 3.06 2.38 23.25
N THR A 91 3.24 2.54 21.94
CA THR A 91 4.54 2.71 21.29
C THR A 91 4.54 4.01 20.49
N SER A 92 5.48 4.91 20.79
CA SER A 92 5.68 6.13 20.00
C SER A 92 6.59 5.84 18.80
N GLY A 93 6.20 6.30 17.61
CA GLY A 93 6.98 6.17 16.38
C GLY A 93 8.15 7.17 16.26
N GLY A 94 8.18 8.20 17.12
CA GLY A 94 9.22 9.25 17.11
C GLY A 94 9.05 10.33 16.04
N ASP A 95 8.27 10.06 15.01
CA ASP A 95 7.88 10.97 13.90
C ASP A 95 6.55 11.70 14.15
N GLY A 96 6.02 11.60 15.37
CA GLY A 96 4.68 12.09 15.73
C GLY A 96 3.57 11.06 15.52
N THR A 97 3.89 9.86 15.01
CA THR A 97 2.95 8.73 14.98
C THR A 97 3.00 7.91 16.27
N PHE A 98 1.95 7.16 16.53
CA PHE A 98 1.87 6.22 17.63
C PHE A 98 1.11 4.95 17.22
N THR A 99 1.50 3.84 17.83
CA THR A 99 0.83 2.55 17.71
C THR A 99 0.48 2.05 19.08
N ILE A 100 -0.76 1.63 19.27
CA ILE A 100 -1.24 0.95 20.46
C ILE A 100 -1.56 -0.47 20.07
N THR A 101 -0.97 -1.43 20.77
CA THR A 101 -1.17 -2.86 20.51
C THR A 101 -1.76 -3.54 21.74
N THR A 102 -2.79 -4.34 21.54
CA THR A 102 -3.37 -5.26 22.53
C THR A 102 -3.36 -6.69 21.94
N PRO A 103 -3.78 -7.72 22.70
CA PRO A 103 -3.86 -9.08 22.18
C PRO A 103 -4.73 -9.24 20.93
N ASN A 104 -5.83 -8.50 20.80
CA ASN A 104 -6.75 -8.63 19.67
C ASN A 104 -6.85 -7.36 18.79
N LEU A 105 -6.31 -6.22 19.21
CA LEU A 105 -6.43 -4.94 18.50
C LEU A 105 -5.08 -4.28 18.26
N GLU A 106 -5.00 -3.57 17.15
CA GLU A 106 -3.92 -2.64 16.85
C GLU A 106 -4.55 -1.31 16.40
N VAL A 107 -4.15 -0.22 17.05
CA VAL A 107 -4.63 1.13 16.76
C VAL A 107 -3.44 2.00 16.38
N LYS A 108 -3.50 2.60 15.20
CA LYS A 108 -2.46 3.49 14.68
C LYS A 108 -3.01 4.90 14.55
N GLY A 109 -2.27 5.88 15.05
CA GLY A 109 -2.66 7.28 14.98
C GLY A 109 -1.47 8.20 14.84
N ALA A 110 -1.77 9.46 14.56
CA ALA A 110 -0.78 10.54 14.55
C ALA A 110 -1.19 11.62 15.55
N ALA A 111 -0.20 12.23 16.20
CA ALA A 111 -0.42 13.35 17.10
C ALA A 111 -1.02 14.53 16.31
N GLY A 112 -2.22 14.97 16.71
CA GLY A 112 -2.95 16.05 16.04
C GLY A 112 -3.94 15.61 14.96
N GLU A 113 -4.08 14.31 14.68
CA GLU A 113 -5.19 13.81 13.83
C GLU A 113 -6.42 13.46 14.67
N ASP A 114 -7.61 13.79 14.14
CA ASP A 114 -8.92 13.45 14.75
C ASP A 114 -9.37 12.01 14.45
N LYS A 115 -8.55 11.24 13.74
CA LYS A 115 -8.86 9.88 13.29
C LYS A 115 -7.70 8.95 13.57
N VAL A 116 -8.03 7.71 13.90
CA VAL A 116 -7.08 6.62 14.09
C VAL A 116 -7.49 5.42 13.25
N GLU A 117 -6.53 4.69 12.70
CA GLU A 117 -6.78 3.44 12.03
C GLU A 117 -6.89 2.32 13.06
N VAL A 118 -7.96 1.52 12.95
CA VAL A 118 -8.24 0.41 13.86
C VAL A 118 -8.15 -0.90 13.10
N ILE A 119 -7.33 -1.81 13.59
CA ILE A 119 -7.13 -3.14 13.05
C ILE A 119 -7.54 -4.15 14.14
N PHE A 120 -8.49 -5.01 13.83
CA PHE A 120 -8.96 -6.04 14.76
C PHE A 120 -8.62 -7.42 14.23
N ARG A 121 -7.85 -8.20 15.00
CA ARG A 121 -7.39 -9.56 14.63
C ARG A 121 -6.77 -9.65 13.22
N GLY A 122 -6.02 -8.62 12.83
CA GLY A 122 -5.37 -8.53 11.52
C GLY A 122 -6.26 -8.00 10.38
N VAL A 123 -7.52 -7.66 10.64
CA VAL A 123 -8.44 -7.04 9.66
C VAL A 123 -8.52 -5.54 9.91
N SER A 124 -8.17 -4.72 8.92
CA SER A 124 -8.34 -3.26 9.03
C SER A 124 -9.84 -2.92 8.98
N LEU A 125 -10.34 -2.29 10.05
CA LEU A 125 -11.70 -1.76 10.17
C LEU A 125 -11.79 -0.31 9.71
N GLY A 126 -10.72 0.22 9.12
CA GLY A 126 -10.61 1.57 8.59
C GLY A 126 -10.30 2.64 9.64
N LYS A 127 -10.41 3.90 9.22
CA LYS A 127 -10.16 5.06 10.07
C LYS A 127 -11.40 5.42 10.88
N TRP A 128 -11.30 5.39 12.20
CA TRP A 128 -12.35 5.76 13.14
C TRP A 128 -12.07 7.13 13.72
N SER A 129 -13.14 7.93 13.88
CA SER A 129 -13.04 9.21 14.59
C SER A 129 -12.67 8.98 16.05
N MET A 130 -11.95 9.94 16.62
CA MET A 130 -11.53 9.94 18.03
C MET A 130 -12.74 10.17 18.97
N THR A 131 -13.59 9.15 19.10
CA THR A 131 -14.73 9.15 20.04
C THR A 131 -14.25 9.00 21.49
N GLU A 132 -15.11 9.27 22.47
CA GLU A 132 -14.80 9.13 23.90
C GLU A 132 -14.19 7.76 24.25
N THR A 133 -14.68 6.67 23.63
CA THR A 133 -14.15 5.31 23.82
C THR A 133 -12.72 5.18 23.32
N THR A 134 -12.43 5.69 22.12
CA THR A 134 -11.09 5.64 21.53
C THR A 134 -10.11 6.52 22.30
N GLN A 135 -10.55 7.70 22.74
CA GLN A 135 -9.75 8.59 23.58
C GLN A 135 -9.40 7.92 24.91
N SER A 136 -10.40 7.37 25.61
CA SER A 136 -10.19 6.65 26.86
C SER A 136 -9.24 5.47 26.70
N PHE A 137 -9.33 4.74 25.58
CA PHE A 137 -8.40 3.66 25.25
C PHE A 137 -6.96 4.15 25.04
N ILE A 138 -6.77 5.25 24.31
CA ILE A 138 -5.45 5.85 24.10
C ILE A 138 -4.85 6.37 25.41
N GLU A 139 -5.66 7.02 26.24
CA GLU A 139 -5.23 7.50 27.55
C GLU A 139 -4.82 6.36 28.48
N GLU A 140 -5.59 5.26 28.51
CA GLU A 140 -5.24 4.10 29.32
C GLU A 140 -3.97 3.41 28.80
N ALA A 141 -3.83 3.26 27.48
CA ALA A 141 -2.62 2.74 26.86
C ALA A 141 -1.38 3.58 27.19
N ARG A 142 -1.52 4.92 27.25
CA ARG A 142 -0.44 5.83 27.65
C ARG A 142 -0.03 5.68 29.11
N LYS A 143 -0.94 5.28 30.01
CA LYS A 143 -0.60 5.00 31.42
C LYS A 143 0.24 3.73 31.57
N ASN A 144 0.14 2.82 30.62
CA ASN A 144 0.87 1.55 30.57
C ASN A 144 2.19 1.61 29.79
N GLN A 145 2.71 2.83 29.56
CA GLN A 145 3.97 3.07 28.85
C GLN A 145 5.19 2.65 29.69
#